data_AF-A0A3B8YRD6-F1
#
_entry.id   AF-A0A3B8YRD6-F1
#
_cell.length_a   1.000
_cell.length_b   1.000
_cell.length_c   1.000
_cell.angle_alpha   90.00
_cell.angle_beta   90.00
_cell.angle_gamma   90.00
#
_symmetry.space_group_name_H-M   'P 1'
#
loop_
_entity.id
_entity.type
_entity.pdbx_description
1 polymer ?
#
loop_
_entity_poly.entity_id
_entity_poly.type
_entity_poly.pdbx_seq_one_letter_code
_entity_poly.pdbx_strand_id
1 'polypeptide(L)'
;MKRFLLLYLSLCSVWLSYSQVGLQQLLNNAALKHASVGIQVTDLNTGKTIVSHDPQKSLTPASITKVITSATALELLGSEY
;
A
#
# COMPACT_ATOMS: atom_id res chain seq x y z
N MET A 1 40.04 4.55 -10.33
CA MET A 1 39.24 3.71 -9.41
C MET A 1 37.89 4.35 -9.05
N LYS A 2 37.83 5.63 -8.64
CA LYS A 2 36.56 6.31 -8.25
C LYS A 2 35.50 6.42 -9.37
N ARG A 3 35.92 6.54 -10.65
CA ARG A 3 35.01 6.57 -11.82
C ARG A 3 34.25 5.25 -12.06
N PHE A 4 34.89 4.10 -11.82
CA PHE A 4 34.25 2.79 -11.96
C PHE A 4 33.31 2.49 -10.78
N LEU A 5 33.58 3.05 -9.59
CA LEU A 5 32.72 2.95 -8.41
C LEU A 5 31.35 3.62 -8.63
N LEU A 6 31.34 4.81 -9.25
CA LEU A 6 30.11 5.54 -9.57
C LEU A 6 29.25 4.81 -10.61
N LEU A 7 29.87 4.14 -11.59
CA LEU A 7 29.17 3.29 -12.55
C LEU A 7 28.53 2.08 -11.86
N TYR A 8 29.25 1.40 -10.97
CA TYR A 8 28.72 0.27 -10.20
C TYR A 8 27.53 0.67 -9.30
N LEU A 9 27.60 1.86 -8.68
CA LEU A 9 26.53 2.38 -7.84
C LEU A 9 25.26 2.72 -8.66
N SER A 10 25.43 3.27 -9.86
CA SER A 10 24.33 3.57 -10.78
C SER A 10 23.71 2.31 -11.40
N LEU A 11 24.47 1.23 -11.59
CA LEU A 11 23.94 -0.05 -12.06
C LEU A 11 23.12 -0.75 -10.97
N CYS A 12 23.52 -0.61 -9.69
CA CYS A 12 22.81 -1.19 -8.54
C CYS A 12 21.41 -0.58 -8.31
N SER A 13 21.24 0.73 -8.53
CA SER A 13 19.95 1.42 -8.31
C SER A 13 18.85 0.98 -9.29
N VAL A 14 19.21 0.48 -10.48
CA VAL A 14 18.24 0.00 -11.48
C VAL A 14 17.61 -1.34 -11.05
N TRP A 15 18.37 -2.20 -10.34
CA TRP A 15 17.86 -3.50 -9.85
C TRP A 15 16.84 -3.38 -8.72
N LEU A 16 16.79 -2.25 -8.03
CA LEU A 16 15.86 -1.99 -6.92
C LEU A 16 14.49 -1.48 -7.38
N SER A 17 14.32 -1.19 -8.66
CA SER A 17 13.06 -0.67 -9.21
C SER A 17 12.08 -1.82 -9.46
N TYR A 18 11.37 -2.27 -8.42
CA TYR A 18 10.19 -3.11 -8.59
C TYR A 18 9.07 -2.27 -9.24
N SER A 19 8.83 -2.50 -10.53
CA SER A 19 7.78 -1.79 -11.27
C SER A 19 6.40 -2.26 -10.79
N GLN A 20 5.66 -1.39 -10.10
CA GLN A 20 4.27 -1.62 -9.70
C GLN A 20 3.31 -1.22 -10.82
N VAL A 21 3.44 -1.85 -11.99
CA VAL A 21 2.70 -1.47 -13.22
C VAL A 21 1.19 -1.39 -12.97
N GLY A 22 0.62 -2.34 -12.24
CA GLY A 22 -0.82 -2.35 -11.92
C GLY A 22 -1.26 -1.18 -11.02
N LEU A 23 -0.45 -0.82 -10.01
CA LEU A 23 -0.71 0.35 -9.18
C LEU A 23 -0.69 1.63 -10.04
N GLN A 24 0.32 1.76 -10.90
CA GLN A 24 0.46 2.93 -11.75
C GLN A 24 -0.71 3.05 -12.74
N GLN A 25 -1.15 1.94 -13.34
CA GLN A 25 -2.33 1.90 -14.21
C GLN A 25 -3.60 2.32 -13.48
N LEU A 26 -3.80 1.86 -12.24
CA LEU A 26 -4.93 2.26 -11.42
C LEU A 26 -4.90 3.75 -11.10
N LEU A 27 -3.77 4.26 -10.60
CA LEU A 27 -3.63 5.68 -10.21
C LEU A 27 -3.73 6.62 -11.41
N ASN A 28 -3.32 6.18 -12.60
CA ASN A 28 -3.42 6.95 -13.83
C ASN A 28 -4.82 6.91 -14.46
N ASN A 29 -5.79 6.19 -13.88
CA ASN A 29 -7.15 6.16 -14.39
C ASN A 29 -7.78 7.57 -14.31
N ALA A 30 -8.31 8.05 -15.45
CA ALA A 30 -8.90 9.39 -15.55
C ALA A 30 -10.03 9.64 -14.52
N ALA A 31 -10.77 8.61 -14.12
CA ALA A 31 -11.81 8.71 -13.10
C ALA A 31 -11.26 9.06 -11.70
N LEU A 32 -9.98 8.80 -11.44
CA LEU A 32 -9.31 9.05 -10.16
C LEU A 32 -8.45 10.32 -10.18
N LYS A 33 -8.45 11.09 -11.28
CA LYS A 33 -7.58 12.27 -11.47
C LYS A 33 -7.58 13.27 -10.30
N HIS A 34 -8.71 13.43 -9.62
CA HIS A 34 -8.87 14.33 -8.48
C HIS A 34 -9.12 13.59 -7.15
N ALA A 35 -9.15 12.27 -7.18
CA ALA A 35 -9.37 11.46 -5.99
C ALA A 35 -8.10 11.43 -5.12
N SER A 36 -8.28 11.39 -3.81
CA SER A 36 -7.24 10.92 -2.91
C SER A 36 -7.38 9.40 -2.77
N VAL A 37 -6.31 8.67 -3.04
CA VAL A 37 -6.29 7.21 -3.03
C VAL A 37 -5.26 6.74 -2.02
N GLY A 38 -5.65 5.83 -1.13
CA GLY A 38 -4.75 5.12 -0.22
C GLY A 38 -4.82 3.62 -0.50
N ILE A 39 -3.68 2.97 -0.70
CA ILE A 39 -3.58 1.53 -0.98
C ILE A 39 -2.49 0.93 -0.08
N GLN A 40 -2.82 -0.15 0.60
CA GLN A 40 -1.88 -0.96 1.36
C GLN A 40 -2.21 -2.42 1.11
N VAL A 41 -1.22 -3.20 0.67
CA VAL A 41 -1.35 -4.65 0.47
C VAL A 41 -0.22 -5.32 1.24
N THR A 42 -0.58 -6.24 2.13
CA THR A 42 0.35 -6.92 3.03
C THR A 42 0.14 -8.43 2.92
N ASP A 43 1.22 -9.19 2.78
CA ASP A 43 1.19 -10.65 2.92
C ASP A 43 0.97 -11.00 4.40
N LEU A 44 -0.13 -11.68 4.71
CA LEU A 44 -0.48 -12.04 6.08
C LEU A 44 0.40 -13.17 6.65
N ASN A 45 1.03 -14.01 5.82
CA ASN A 45 1.91 -15.07 6.29
C ASN A 45 3.28 -14.54 6.73
N THR A 46 3.78 -13.53 6.01
CA THR A 46 5.14 -12.99 6.23
C THR A 46 5.15 -11.61 6.88
N GLY A 47 4.00 -10.93 6.95
CA GLY A 47 3.88 -9.54 7.38
C GLY A 47 4.49 -8.52 6.42
N LYS A 48 5.01 -8.94 5.27
CA LYS A 48 5.68 -8.05 4.32
C LYS A 48 4.68 -7.21 3.54
N THR A 49 4.95 -5.93 3.43
CA THR A 49 4.22 -5.02 2.53
C THR A 49 4.57 -5.35 1.08
N ILE A 50 3.55 -5.63 0.26
CA ILE A 50 3.67 -5.90 -1.18
C ILE A 50 3.49 -4.60 -1.96
N VAL A 51 2.50 -3.79 -1.57
CA VAL A 51 2.16 -2.50 -2.21
C VAL A 51 1.81 -1.48 -1.14
N SER A 52 2.30 -0.25 -1.31
CA SER A 52 1.96 0.87 -0.44
C SER A 52 1.87 2.17 -1.24
N HIS A 53 0.77 2.89 -1.10
CA HIS A 53 0.53 4.20 -1.68
C HIS A 53 -0.30 5.02 -0.69
N ASP A 54 0.26 6.10 -0.16
CA ASP A 54 -0.38 6.96 0.84
C ASP A 54 -1.11 6.20 1.99
N PRO A 55 -0.52 5.15 2.59
CA PRO A 55 -1.21 4.23 3.50
C PRO A 55 -1.69 4.89 4.81
N GLN A 56 -1.13 6.04 5.17
CA GLN A 56 -1.44 6.80 6.39
C GLN A 56 -2.29 8.05 6.12
N LYS A 57 -2.72 8.26 4.87
CA LYS A 57 -3.59 9.38 4.54
C LYS A 57 -4.97 9.15 5.15
N SER A 58 -5.45 10.11 5.93
CA SER A 58 -6.82 10.09 6.44
C SER A 58 -7.80 10.29 5.28
N LEU A 59 -8.69 9.31 5.09
CA LEU A 59 -9.71 9.30 4.05
C LEU A 59 -11.08 9.01 4.69
N THR A 60 -12.16 9.37 4.03
CA THR A 60 -13.51 9.00 4.48
C THR A 60 -13.78 7.52 4.16
N PRO A 61 -13.90 6.63 5.15
CA PRO A 61 -14.00 5.17 4.92
C PRO A 61 -15.39 4.70 4.46
N ALA A 62 -16.42 5.55 4.54
CA ALA A 62 -17.82 5.15 4.32
C ALA A 62 -18.18 3.86 5.11
N SER A 63 -18.75 2.86 4.45
CA SER A 63 -19.12 1.60 5.12
C SER A 63 -17.94 0.75 5.59
N ILE A 64 -16.70 1.05 5.21
CA ILE A 64 -15.50 0.33 5.72
C ILE A 64 -15.34 0.54 7.23
N THR A 65 -15.87 1.62 7.81
CA THR A 65 -15.96 1.80 9.28
C THR A 65 -16.60 0.60 9.98
N LYS A 66 -17.50 -0.14 9.30
CA LYS A 66 -18.11 -1.34 9.88
C LYS A 66 -17.10 -2.39 10.30
N VAL A 67 -15.95 -2.49 9.61
CA VAL A 67 -14.91 -3.46 9.93
C VAL A 67 -14.40 -3.28 11.36
N ILE A 68 -14.02 -2.05 11.74
CA ILE A 68 -13.51 -1.81 13.09
C ILE A 68 -14.61 -1.96 14.13
N THR A 69 -15.83 -1.47 13.87
CA THR A 69 -16.93 -1.60 14.83
C THR A 69 -17.37 -3.05 15.03
N SER A 70 -17.35 -3.88 13.97
CA SER A 70 -17.66 -5.31 14.08
C SER A 70 -16.57 -6.07 14.81
N ALA A 71 -15.28 -5.78 14.54
CA ALA A 71 -14.18 -6.36 15.30
C ALA A 71 -14.30 -6.01 16.79
N THR A 72 -14.58 -4.74 17.11
CA THR A 72 -14.81 -4.30 18.49
C THR A 72 -16.03 -4.97 19.12
N ALA A 73 -17.14 -5.14 18.38
CA ALA A 73 -18.32 -5.83 18.89
C ALA A 73 -18.01 -7.30 19.21
N LEU A 74 -17.32 -8.02 18.33
CA LEU A 74 -16.90 -9.40 18.57
C LEU A 74 -15.94 -9.50 19.76
N GLU A 75 -15.02 -8.54 19.91
CA GLU A 75 -14.07 -8.49 21.02
C GLU A 75 -14.75 -8.22 22.37
N LEU A 76 -15.73 -7.31 22.42
CA LEU A 76 -16.39 -6.90 23.66
C LEU A 76 -17.60 -7.75 24.03
N LEU A 77 -18.38 -8.20 23.05
CA LEU A 77 -19.67 -8.88 23.25
C LEU A 77 -19.57 -10.40 23.04
N GLY A 78 -18.58 -10.87 22.27
CA GLY A 78 -18.47 -12.27 21.86
C GLY A 78 -19.29 -12.60 20.61
N SER A 79 -19.08 -13.79 20.04
CA SER A 79 -19.76 -14.26 18.82
C SER A 79 -21.21 -14.68 19.04
N GLU A 80 -21.58 -14.99 20.29
CA GLU A 80 -22.88 -15.55 20.68
C GLU A 80 -23.84 -14.51 21.27
N TYR A 81 -23.46 -13.23 21.29
CA TYR A 81 -24.37 -12.13 21.65
C TYR A 81 -25.31 -11.81 20.48
#